data_AF-A0A964QK43-F1
#
_entry.id   AF-A0A964QK43-F1
#
_cell.length_a   1.000
_cell.length_b   1.000
_cell.length_c   1.000
_cell.angle_alpha   90.00
_cell.angle_beta   90.00
_cell.angle_gamma   90.00
#
_symmetry.space_group_name_H-M   'P 1'
#
loop_
_entity.id
_entity.type
_entity.pdbx_description
1 polymer ?
#
loop_
_entity_poly.entity_id
_entity_poly.type
_entity_poly.pdbx_seq_one_letter_code
_entity_poly.pdbx_strand_id
1 'polypeptide(L)'
;MCAAPIADQNDASARPGEFPPVFFAEARAAAAQRRQGFAYRFPRDTRPLGGKFSVEENARRLLRYFYLERRLSQALGSWTLALPEFEVKVETGRHLFYHMDAAHTLRQRLNEQEMRLGVIDEYRDPEIDRFVEELLCAADAPELLVGVHQVAGKALEVAYRHHIDDTAAVADAPTLRILKRILLDYEPMLAWAEDAIAAYLDGGVDESRLSRWRWHLQQLLNSIGGVSGADLRTEAPAPLRHHQQPYVRGQAPKRDSRFTTFHHTGDYDVGDGQARFPKESYEGARLRFIRTQRDEVDAIEAFGTFLWDIRFKDFTAEYYLARITWDEARHTELGHKALLDAGYDPYELPNRLTGSTCRGPMEPAYAMAEINLFGEVGVLKTINHLIEQARSRKDASVVHLADFVRADERTHVRKGQHIIGVMTDLKMQDLELRTRELFTECLVNLGAISKDMDVFTVSREDLEELVGE
;
A
#
# COMPACT_ATOMS: atom_id res chain seq x y z
N MET A 1 69.48 51.15 -19.43
CA MET A 1 68.30 52.03 -19.61
C MET A 1 67.53 51.49 -20.80
N CYS A 2 66.27 51.06 -20.76
CA CYS A 2 65.29 50.89 -19.69
C CYS A 2 64.55 49.58 -19.98
N ALA A 3 64.29 48.81 -18.92
CA ALA A 3 63.52 47.58 -18.97
C ALA A 3 62.06 47.88 -19.32
N ALA A 4 61.48 47.06 -20.20
CA ALA A 4 60.03 46.98 -20.37
C ALA A 4 59.43 46.28 -19.14
N PRO A 5 58.30 46.75 -18.57
CA PRO A 5 57.69 46.08 -17.45
C PRO A 5 56.99 44.82 -17.95
N ILE A 6 57.45 43.69 -17.43
CA ILE A 6 56.73 42.41 -17.40
C ILE A 6 55.41 42.70 -16.68
N ALA A 7 54.30 42.63 -17.40
CA ALA A 7 52.98 42.74 -16.80
C ALA A 7 52.78 41.57 -15.82
N ASP A 8 52.44 41.92 -14.59
CA ASP A 8 52.16 41.04 -13.46
C ASP A 8 51.42 39.78 -13.90
N GLN A 9 52.11 38.65 -13.84
CA GLN A 9 51.45 37.37 -13.61
C GLN A 9 50.88 37.47 -12.19
N ASN A 10 49.57 37.67 -12.12
CA ASN A 10 48.80 37.55 -10.88
C ASN A 10 48.99 36.13 -10.33
N ASP A 11 50.04 35.96 -9.53
CA ASP A 11 50.28 34.80 -8.68
C ASP A 11 49.34 34.90 -7.47
N ALA A 12 48.04 34.80 -7.76
CA ALA A 12 47.05 34.48 -6.75
C ALA A 12 47.07 32.96 -6.64
N SER A 13 47.66 32.46 -5.57
CA SER A 13 47.59 31.06 -5.16
C SER A 13 46.11 30.66 -5.02
N ALA A 14 45.52 30.21 -6.12
CA ALA A 14 44.14 29.75 -6.16
C ALA A 14 43.99 28.67 -5.08
N ARG A 15 42.98 28.84 -4.22
CA ARG A 15 42.68 27.80 -3.24
C ARG A 15 42.38 26.50 -4.01
N PRO A 16 42.82 25.33 -3.53
CA PRO A 16 42.54 24.07 -4.22
C PRO A 16 41.05 23.95 -4.54
N GLY A 17 40.70 23.86 -5.83
CA GLY A 17 39.31 23.75 -6.31
C GLY A 17 38.64 25.05 -6.77
N GLU A 18 39.25 26.22 -6.61
CA GLU A 18 38.73 27.45 -7.23
C GLU A 18 39.05 27.46 -8.73
N PHE A 19 38.01 27.57 -9.57
CA PHE A 19 38.18 27.75 -11.01
C PHE A 19 38.76 29.14 -11.27
N PRO A 20 40.02 29.29 -11.76
CA PRO A 20 40.65 30.58 -11.97
C PRO A 20 40.09 31.18 -13.27
N PRO A 21 39.16 32.15 -13.19
CA PRO A 21 38.43 32.54 -14.37
C PRO A 21 39.25 33.53 -15.19
N VAL A 22 39.50 33.20 -16.45
CA VAL A 22 40.14 34.13 -17.40
C VAL A 22 39.07 34.96 -18.09
N PHE A 23 39.16 36.29 -17.95
CA PHE A 23 38.16 37.21 -18.49
C PHE A 23 38.70 38.02 -19.67
N PHE A 24 37.96 37.99 -20.78
CA PHE A 24 38.17 38.90 -21.90
C PHE A 24 37.19 40.07 -21.80
N ALA A 25 37.71 41.29 -21.65
CA ALA A 25 36.92 42.50 -21.42
C ALA A 25 35.91 42.75 -22.56
N GLU A 26 36.35 42.64 -23.81
CA GLU A 26 35.49 42.81 -25.00
C GLU A 26 34.35 41.80 -25.05
N ALA A 27 34.64 40.52 -24.77
CA ALA A 27 33.63 39.47 -24.75
C ALA A 27 32.58 39.72 -23.64
N ARG A 28 32.99 40.17 -22.46
CA ARG A 28 32.08 40.55 -21.36
C ARG A 28 31.21 41.75 -21.73
N ALA A 29 31.79 42.79 -22.34
CA ALA A 29 31.07 43.99 -22.76
C ALA A 29 30.04 43.66 -23.86
N ALA A 30 30.43 42.89 -24.88
CA ALA A 30 29.53 42.42 -25.92
C ALA A 30 28.39 41.54 -25.35
N ALA A 31 28.68 40.69 -24.36
CA ALA A 31 27.66 39.90 -23.68
C ALA A 31 26.69 40.77 -22.85
N ALA A 32 27.15 41.86 -22.24
CA ALA A 32 26.30 42.83 -21.55
C ALA A 32 25.37 43.55 -22.54
N GLN A 33 25.87 44.01 -23.68
CA GLN A 33 25.06 44.63 -24.74
C GLN A 33 23.99 43.68 -25.28
N ARG A 34 24.35 42.43 -25.57
CA ARG A 34 23.37 41.40 -26.01
C ARG A 34 22.28 41.16 -24.96
N ARG A 35 22.62 41.14 -23.66
CA ARG A 35 21.63 40.99 -22.57
C ARG A 35 20.71 42.21 -22.43
N GLN A 36 21.23 43.43 -22.61
CA GLN A 36 20.42 44.65 -22.58
C GLN A 36 19.43 44.69 -23.74
N GLY A 37 19.88 44.36 -24.96
CA GLY A 37 19.05 44.33 -26.17
C GLY A 37 18.10 43.14 -26.27
N PHE A 38 18.22 42.14 -25.38
CA PHE A 38 17.28 41.02 -25.34
C PHE A 38 15.90 41.52 -24.87
N ALA A 39 14.87 41.37 -25.69
CA ALA A 39 13.55 41.99 -25.45
C ALA A 39 12.76 41.32 -24.32
N TYR A 40 13.02 40.04 -24.03
CA TYR A 40 12.23 39.28 -23.05
C TYR A 40 12.82 39.36 -21.64
N ARG A 41 11.95 39.31 -20.62
CA ARG A 41 12.31 39.33 -19.20
C ARG A 41 11.72 38.11 -18.51
N PHE A 42 12.43 36.99 -18.61
CA PHE A 42 12.04 35.76 -17.93
C PHE A 42 12.27 35.87 -16.41
N PRO A 43 11.53 35.10 -15.59
CA PRO A 43 11.83 34.96 -14.17
C PRO A 43 13.29 34.57 -13.95
N ARG A 44 13.95 35.22 -12.99
CA ARG A 44 15.32 34.87 -12.61
C ARG A 44 15.28 33.62 -11.75
N ASP A 45 16.03 32.59 -12.14
CA ASP A 45 16.26 31.43 -11.28
C ASP A 45 17.13 31.83 -10.09
N THR A 46 16.57 31.70 -8.88
CA THR A 46 17.24 32.02 -7.61
C THR A 46 17.73 30.77 -6.88
N ARG A 47 17.56 29.58 -7.46
CA ARG A 47 17.96 28.33 -6.83
C ARG A 47 19.49 28.24 -6.70
N PRO A 48 20.02 27.83 -5.54
CA PRO A 48 21.45 27.58 -5.40
C PRO A 48 21.87 26.33 -6.18
N LEU A 49 23.13 26.30 -6.63
CA LEU A 49 23.73 25.10 -7.23
C LEU A 49 24.02 24.01 -6.19
N GLY A 50 24.39 24.41 -4.97
CA GLY A 50 24.78 23.50 -3.91
C GLY A 50 23.62 22.93 -3.10
N GLY A 51 23.89 21.81 -2.44
CA GLY A 51 23.08 21.17 -1.41
C GLY A 51 24.00 20.47 -0.41
N LYS A 52 23.45 19.87 0.64
CA LYS A 52 24.23 19.23 1.71
C LYS A 52 24.62 17.78 1.40
N PHE A 53 23.96 17.13 0.45
CA PHE A 53 24.19 15.71 0.15
C PHE A 53 25.03 15.50 -1.10
N SER A 54 25.99 14.58 -1.02
CA SER A 54 26.58 13.92 -2.18
C SER A 54 25.59 12.89 -2.76
N VAL A 55 25.89 12.37 -3.96
CA VAL A 55 25.08 11.27 -4.55
C VAL A 55 25.07 10.04 -3.63
N GLU A 56 26.22 9.71 -3.04
CA GLU A 56 26.35 8.57 -2.10
C GLU A 56 25.51 8.76 -0.84
N GLU A 57 25.58 9.92 -0.19
CA GLU A 57 24.80 10.20 1.02
C GLU A 57 23.30 10.28 0.71
N ASN A 58 22.93 10.82 -0.46
CA ASN A 58 21.56 10.80 -0.94
C ASN A 58 21.05 9.37 -1.11
N ALA A 59 21.79 8.54 -1.85
CA ALA A 59 21.43 7.14 -2.09
C ALA A 59 21.32 6.34 -0.79
N ARG A 60 22.24 6.54 0.18
CA ARG A 60 22.18 5.89 1.50
C ARG A 60 20.88 6.20 2.24
N ARG A 61 20.44 7.47 2.23
CA ARG A 61 19.18 7.89 2.86
C ARG A 61 17.96 7.34 2.12
N LEU A 62 17.92 7.50 0.79
CA LEU A 62 16.82 7.00 -0.04
C LEU A 62 16.66 5.48 0.10
N LEU A 63 17.76 4.72 0.26
CA LEU A 63 17.73 3.28 0.45
C LEU A 63 17.09 2.88 1.79
N ARG A 64 17.37 3.63 2.87
CA ARG A 64 16.68 3.44 4.15
C ARG A 64 15.20 3.80 4.07
N TYR A 65 14.84 4.90 3.40
CA TYR A 65 13.45 5.28 3.18
C TYR A 65 12.71 4.21 2.39
N PHE A 66 13.27 3.77 1.26
CA PHE A 66 12.75 2.68 0.45
C PHE A 66 12.44 1.45 1.30
N TYR A 67 13.40 1.05 2.14
CA TYR A 67 13.25 -0.15 2.96
C TYR A 67 12.18 0.01 4.02
N LEU A 68 12.16 1.13 4.75
CA LEU A 68 11.14 1.38 5.77
C LEU A 68 9.74 1.47 5.15
N GLU A 69 9.57 2.18 4.03
CA GLU A 69 8.31 2.26 3.29
C GLU A 69 7.81 0.86 2.85
N ARG A 70 8.70 0.05 2.25
CA ARG A 70 8.37 -1.33 1.87
C ARG A 70 7.95 -2.15 3.08
N ARG A 71 8.67 -2.05 4.21
CA ARG A 71 8.36 -2.77 5.45
C ARG A 71 7.04 -2.33 6.08
N LEU A 72 6.69 -1.04 6.04
CA LEU A 72 5.41 -0.54 6.55
C LEU A 72 4.22 -1.05 5.72
N SER A 73 4.35 -1.07 4.40
CA SER A 73 3.35 -1.68 3.51
C SER A 73 3.12 -3.16 3.85
N GLN A 74 4.20 -3.92 3.98
CA GLN A 74 4.15 -5.33 4.38
C GLN A 74 3.51 -5.51 5.77
N ALA A 75 3.88 -4.66 6.75
CA ALA A 75 3.36 -4.72 8.11
C ALA A 75 1.84 -4.50 8.15
N LEU A 76 1.34 -3.47 7.48
CA LEU A 76 -0.09 -3.21 7.33
C LEU A 76 -0.81 -4.40 6.68
N GLY A 77 -0.20 -4.99 5.63
CA GLY A 77 -0.77 -6.14 4.92
C GLY A 77 -1.00 -7.33 5.85
N SER A 78 -0.03 -7.60 6.73
CA SER A 78 -0.11 -8.69 7.70
C SER A 78 -1.22 -8.52 8.75
N TRP A 79 -1.65 -7.29 9.00
CA TRP A 79 -2.66 -6.95 10.00
C TRP A 79 -4.08 -6.94 9.45
N THR A 80 -4.26 -6.98 8.12
CA THR A 80 -5.58 -6.85 7.48
C THR A 80 -6.63 -7.82 8.05
N LEU A 81 -6.30 -9.09 8.28
CA LEU A 81 -7.20 -10.05 8.94
C LEU A 81 -7.52 -9.70 10.40
N ALA A 82 -6.59 -9.07 11.12
CA ALA A 82 -6.70 -8.80 12.56
C ALA A 82 -7.41 -7.48 12.88
N LEU A 83 -7.67 -6.63 11.89
CA LEU A 83 -8.40 -5.37 12.04
C LEU A 83 -9.91 -5.63 11.99
N PRO A 84 -10.69 -5.33 13.04
CA PRO A 84 -12.15 -5.51 12.98
C PRO A 84 -12.86 -4.37 12.24
N GLU A 85 -12.54 -3.12 12.53
CA GLU A 85 -13.31 -1.95 12.12
C GLU A 85 -13.29 -1.75 10.60
N PHE A 86 -14.47 -1.53 10.02
CA PHE A 86 -14.64 -1.43 8.57
C PHE A 86 -13.81 -0.30 7.96
N GLU A 87 -13.92 0.91 8.51
CA GLU A 87 -13.22 2.10 8.03
C GLU A 87 -11.71 1.92 8.14
N VAL A 88 -11.23 1.35 9.26
CA VAL A 88 -9.80 1.12 9.50
C VAL A 88 -9.23 0.11 8.52
N LYS A 89 -10.00 -0.93 8.17
CA LYS A 89 -9.57 -1.94 7.20
C LYS A 89 -9.51 -1.38 5.77
N VAL A 90 -10.51 -0.62 5.35
CA VAL A 90 -10.52 0.06 4.05
C VAL A 90 -9.32 1.00 3.92
N GLU A 91 -9.07 1.81 4.95
CA GLU A 91 -7.99 2.81 4.92
C GLU A 91 -6.62 2.16 5.08
N THR A 92 -6.53 1.04 5.79
CA THR A 92 -5.33 0.20 5.80
C THR A 92 -4.96 -0.29 4.39
N GLY A 93 -5.94 -0.74 3.59
CA GLY A 93 -5.69 -1.15 2.21
C GLY A 93 -5.14 -0.01 1.34
N ARG A 94 -5.62 1.23 1.56
CA ARG A 94 -5.13 2.44 0.89
C ARG A 94 -3.72 2.84 1.36
N HIS A 95 -3.50 2.96 2.66
CA HIS A 95 -2.23 3.40 3.23
C HIS A 95 -1.10 2.41 2.97
N LEU A 96 -1.42 1.11 2.95
CA LEU A 96 -0.50 0.06 2.51
C LEU A 96 0.03 0.32 1.10
N PHE A 97 -0.84 0.73 0.18
CA PHE A 97 -0.42 1.08 -1.17
C PHE A 97 0.39 2.36 -1.22
N TYR A 98 0.03 3.40 -0.46
CA TYR A 98 0.82 4.63 -0.39
C TYR A 98 2.28 4.37 0.02
N HIS A 99 2.49 3.53 1.04
CA HIS A 99 3.82 3.09 1.44
C HIS A 99 4.53 2.31 0.32
N MET A 100 3.83 1.39 -0.37
CA MET A 100 4.44 0.63 -1.47
C MET A 100 4.75 1.48 -2.70
N ASP A 101 3.93 2.49 -3.01
CA ASP A 101 4.14 3.41 -4.13
C ASP A 101 5.28 4.39 -3.85
N ALA A 102 5.41 4.85 -2.59
CA ALA A 102 6.59 5.56 -2.12
C ALA A 102 7.85 4.70 -2.29
N ALA A 103 7.83 3.43 -1.85
CA ALA A 103 8.93 2.50 -2.05
C ALA A 103 9.25 2.30 -3.54
N HIS A 104 8.25 2.10 -4.39
CA HIS A 104 8.44 1.95 -5.84
C HIS A 104 9.10 3.20 -6.46
N THR A 105 8.63 4.39 -6.09
CA THR A 105 9.16 5.67 -6.55
C THR A 105 10.61 5.88 -6.11
N LEU A 106 10.93 5.57 -4.85
CA LEU A 106 12.29 5.64 -4.32
C LEU A 106 13.22 4.63 -5.00
N ARG A 107 12.74 3.40 -5.24
CA ARG A 107 13.45 2.36 -5.98
C ARG A 107 13.82 2.80 -7.38
N GLN A 108 12.90 3.43 -8.11
CA GLN A 108 13.18 3.99 -9.44
C GLN A 108 14.26 5.07 -9.36
N ARG A 109 14.19 5.97 -8.38
CA ARG A 109 15.20 7.02 -8.20
C ARG A 109 16.58 6.47 -7.86
N LEU A 110 16.66 5.49 -6.98
CA LEU A 110 17.91 4.80 -6.64
C LEU A 110 18.55 4.18 -7.89
N ASN A 111 17.73 3.59 -8.78
CA ASN A 111 18.21 3.03 -10.04
C ASN A 111 18.72 4.10 -11.02
N GLU A 112 18.04 5.24 -11.09
CA GLU A 112 18.55 6.40 -11.85
C GLU A 112 19.86 6.95 -11.28
N GLN A 113 20.14 6.70 -9.99
CA GLN A 113 21.41 7.02 -9.32
C GLN A 113 22.41 5.84 -9.37
N GLU A 114 22.32 5.03 -10.44
CA GLU A 114 23.26 3.95 -10.78
C GLU A 114 23.24 2.73 -9.83
N MET A 115 22.30 2.63 -8.90
CA MET A 115 22.13 1.45 -8.06
C MET A 115 21.32 0.37 -8.79
N ARG A 116 21.90 -0.82 -8.99
CA ARG A 116 21.21 -1.92 -9.68
C ARG A 116 19.95 -2.35 -8.92
N LEU A 117 18.84 -2.59 -9.64
CA LEU A 117 17.56 -3.02 -9.07
C LEU A 117 17.66 -4.21 -8.11
N GLY A 118 18.41 -5.26 -8.47
CA GLY A 118 18.60 -6.41 -7.58
C GLY A 118 19.25 -6.05 -6.25
N VAL A 119 20.20 -5.11 -6.24
CA VAL A 119 20.85 -4.62 -5.00
C VAL A 119 19.86 -3.85 -4.13
N ILE A 120 19.00 -3.05 -4.75
CA ILE A 120 17.94 -2.31 -4.03
C ILE A 120 16.95 -3.32 -3.42
N ASP A 121 16.49 -4.30 -4.20
CA ASP A 121 15.46 -5.26 -3.79
C ASP A 121 15.94 -6.21 -2.69
N GLU A 122 17.24 -6.55 -2.69
CA GLU A 122 17.92 -7.37 -1.68
C GLU A 122 18.30 -6.60 -0.42
N TYR A 123 18.27 -5.26 -0.43
CA TYR A 123 18.69 -4.46 0.72
C TYR A 123 17.87 -4.79 1.98
N ARG A 124 18.57 -5.09 3.09
CA ARG A 124 18.00 -5.32 4.41
C ARG A 124 18.71 -4.45 5.43
N ASP A 125 17.96 -3.97 6.41
CA ASP A 125 18.47 -3.18 7.52
C ASP A 125 17.95 -3.78 8.84
N PRO A 126 18.81 -4.50 9.59
CA PRO A 126 18.40 -5.15 10.85
C PRO A 126 17.90 -4.19 11.93
N GLU A 127 18.24 -2.90 11.85
CA GLU A 127 17.74 -1.90 12.79
C GLU A 127 16.29 -1.51 12.44
N ILE A 128 15.99 -1.36 11.15
CA ILE A 128 14.62 -1.16 10.67
C ILE A 128 13.77 -2.40 10.91
N ASP A 129 14.31 -3.60 10.67
CA ASP A 129 13.58 -4.85 10.92
C ASP A 129 13.16 -4.97 12.38
N ARG A 130 14.07 -4.70 13.32
CA ARG A 130 13.77 -4.69 14.76
C ARG A 130 12.70 -3.67 15.14
N PHE A 131 12.74 -2.48 14.55
CA PHE A 131 11.70 -1.46 14.78
C PHE A 131 10.33 -1.92 14.28
N VAL A 132 10.26 -2.48 13.08
CA VAL A 132 9.00 -2.94 12.48
C VAL A 132 8.47 -4.18 13.19
N GLU A 133 9.33 -5.11 13.60
CA GLU A 133 8.96 -6.28 14.40
C GLU A 133 8.38 -5.88 15.76
N GLU A 134 8.96 -4.88 16.42
CA GLU A 134 8.38 -4.33 17.64
C GLU A 134 7.04 -3.64 17.38
N LEU A 135 6.94 -2.81 16.33
CA LEU A 135 5.71 -2.14 15.94
C LEU A 135 4.56 -3.13 15.71
N LEU A 136 4.86 -4.28 15.09
CA LEU A 136 3.89 -5.35 14.84
C LEU A 136 3.38 -6.05 16.10
N CYS A 137 4.06 -5.89 17.24
CA CYS A 137 3.58 -6.33 18.55
C CYS A 137 2.58 -5.35 19.20
N ALA A 138 1.96 -4.47 18.40
CA ALA A 138 0.78 -3.73 18.80
C ALA A 138 -0.30 -4.69 19.36
N ALA A 139 -0.99 -4.29 20.42
CA ALA A 139 -2.00 -5.12 21.06
C ALA A 139 -3.32 -5.15 20.27
N ASP A 140 -3.61 -4.08 19.54
CA ASP A 140 -4.88 -3.82 18.86
C ASP A 140 -4.72 -2.77 17.75
N ALA A 141 -5.80 -2.53 17.00
CA ALA A 141 -5.86 -1.55 15.91
C ALA A 141 -5.36 -0.15 16.33
N PRO A 142 -5.78 0.47 17.45
CA PRO A 142 -5.27 1.79 17.82
C PRO A 142 -3.77 1.80 18.10
N GLU A 143 -3.18 0.77 18.74
CA GLU A 143 -1.72 0.71 18.90
C GLU A 143 -0.98 0.54 17.56
N LEU A 144 -1.54 -0.20 16.61
CA LEU A 144 -1.00 -0.31 15.26
C LEU A 144 -1.01 1.06 14.56
N LEU A 145 -2.15 1.77 14.60
CA LEU A 145 -2.28 3.09 13.99
C LEU A 145 -1.30 4.10 14.59
N VAL A 146 -1.13 4.10 15.91
CA VAL A 146 -0.11 4.92 16.61
C VAL A 146 1.29 4.60 16.08
N GLY A 147 1.66 3.32 15.99
CA GLY A 147 2.99 2.91 15.53
C GLY A 147 3.27 3.30 14.07
N VAL A 148 2.34 2.99 13.17
CA VAL A 148 2.50 3.24 11.73
C VAL A 148 2.42 4.73 11.42
N HIS A 149 1.44 5.45 11.94
CA HIS A 149 1.15 6.81 11.49
C HIS A 149 1.80 7.87 12.38
N GLN A 150 1.61 7.79 13.71
CA GLN A 150 2.11 8.81 14.63
C GLN A 150 3.61 8.72 14.89
N VAL A 151 4.21 7.52 14.77
CA VAL A 151 5.66 7.32 14.96
C VAL A 151 6.37 7.21 13.60
N ALA A 152 6.15 6.14 12.85
CA ALA A 152 6.89 5.91 11.60
C ALA A 152 6.53 6.93 10.51
N GLY A 153 5.24 7.15 10.27
CA GLY A 153 4.71 8.06 9.26
C GLY A 153 5.10 9.51 9.51
N LYS A 154 4.93 10.02 10.73
CA LYS A 154 5.39 11.38 11.08
C LYS A 154 6.91 11.54 10.98
N ALA A 155 7.68 10.52 11.36
CA ALA A 155 9.13 10.58 11.22
C ALA A 155 9.58 10.58 9.74
N LEU A 156 8.92 9.80 8.88
CA LEU A 156 9.13 9.82 7.43
C LEU A 156 8.74 11.16 6.82
N GLU A 157 7.59 11.74 7.20
CA GLU A 157 7.14 13.06 6.75
C GLU A 157 8.21 14.12 7.05
N VAL A 158 8.70 14.16 8.30
CA VAL A 158 9.73 15.10 8.74
C VAL A 158 11.04 14.87 7.99
N ALA A 159 11.46 13.61 7.83
CA ALA A 159 12.68 13.29 7.11
C ALA A 159 12.62 13.66 5.64
N TYR A 160 11.47 13.47 4.97
CA TYR A 160 11.29 13.91 3.58
C TYR A 160 11.35 15.43 3.45
N ARG A 161 10.73 16.18 4.37
CA ARG A 161 10.81 17.65 4.37
C ARG A 161 12.24 18.14 4.58
N HIS A 162 12.95 17.61 5.57
CA HIS A 162 14.37 17.94 5.79
C HIS A 162 15.25 17.55 4.59
N HIS A 163 15.00 16.39 4.00
CA HIS A 163 15.73 15.94 2.82
C HIS A 163 15.51 16.87 1.64
N ILE A 164 14.27 17.34 1.43
CA ILE A 164 13.94 18.36 0.43
C ILE A 164 14.70 19.66 0.68
N ASP A 165 14.74 20.15 1.91
CA ASP A 165 15.38 21.42 2.25
C ASP A 165 16.90 21.38 2.05
N ASP A 166 17.51 20.22 2.28
CA ASP A 166 18.96 20.02 2.22
C ASP A 166 19.47 19.56 0.84
N THR A 167 18.58 19.19 -0.08
CA THR A 167 18.94 18.69 -1.41
C THR A 167 19.20 19.82 -2.40
N ALA A 168 20.19 19.63 -3.27
CA ALA A 168 20.59 20.63 -4.27
C ALA A 168 19.46 20.88 -5.29
N ALA A 169 18.89 22.10 -5.26
CA ALA A 169 17.67 22.44 -6.01
C ALA A 169 17.78 22.43 -7.55
N VAL A 170 19.01 22.41 -8.06
CA VAL A 170 19.29 22.28 -9.49
C VAL A 170 19.87 20.90 -9.81
N ALA A 171 20.93 20.49 -9.11
CA ALA A 171 21.67 19.26 -9.42
C ALA A 171 20.87 17.98 -9.13
N ASP A 172 20.04 17.98 -8.09
CA ASP A 172 19.19 16.84 -7.73
C ASP A 172 17.71 17.22 -7.61
N ALA A 173 17.26 18.07 -8.54
CA ALA A 173 15.86 18.38 -8.73
C ALA A 173 14.94 17.14 -8.89
N PRO A 174 15.37 16.01 -9.49
CA PRO A 174 14.56 14.80 -9.54
C PRO A 174 14.19 14.24 -8.15
N THR A 175 15.14 14.17 -7.20
CA THR A 175 14.85 13.73 -5.82
C THR A 175 13.88 14.67 -5.13
N LEU A 176 14.02 15.99 -5.30
CA LEU A 176 13.04 16.96 -4.77
C LEU A 176 11.63 16.70 -5.31
N ARG A 177 11.51 16.40 -6.61
CA ARG A 177 10.22 16.19 -7.25
C ARG A 177 9.52 14.96 -6.71
N ILE A 178 10.22 13.85 -6.52
CA ILE A 178 9.60 12.61 -6.05
C ILE A 178 9.19 12.71 -4.58
N LEU A 179 10.03 13.30 -3.71
CA LEU A 179 9.71 13.41 -2.29
C LEU A 179 8.49 14.33 -2.08
N LYS A 180 8.39 15.41 -2.85
CA LYS A 180 7.20 16.28 -2.83
C LYS A 180 5.93 15.58 -3.31
N ARG A 181 6.04 14.61 -4.22
CA ARG A 181 4.90 13.81 -4.69
C ARG A 181 4.46 12.81 -3.63
N ILE A 182 5.41 12.09 -3.03
CA ILE A 182 5.14 11.16 -1.92
C ILE A 182 4.42 11.91 -0.78
N LEU A 183 4.86 13.13 -0.47
CA LEU A 183 4.23 13.96 0.58
C LEU A 183 2.76 14.34 0.30
N LEU A 184 2.27 14.25 -0.95
CA LEU A 184 0.85 14.50 -1.25
C LEU A 184 -0.06 13.42 -0.67
N ASP A 185 0.43 12.18 -0.57
CA ASP A 185 -0.33 11.07 0.01
C ASP A 185 -0.24 11.07 1.54
N TYR A 186 0.88 11.57 2.09
CA TYR A 186 1.13 11.62 3.53
C TYR A 186 0.19 12.56 4.28
N GLU A 187 -0.14 13.72 3.71
CA GLU A 187 -1.02 14.70 4.38
C GLU A 187 -2.41 14.13 4.69
N PRO A 188 -3.18 13.60 3.71
CA PRO A 188 -4.48 12.99 4.00
C PRO A 188 -4.36 11.70 4.82
N MET A 189 -3.34 10.87 4.57
CA MET A 189 -3.10 9.63 5.32
C MET A 189 -2.92 9.89 6.83
N LEU A 190 -2.07 10.86 7.17
CA LEU A 190 -1.79 11.19 8.56
C LEU A 190 -2.96 11.93 9.21
N ALA A 191 -3.66 12.81 8.48
CA ALA A 191 -4.87 13.46 8.99
C ALA A 191 -5.96 12.43 9.35
N TRP A 192 -6.24 11.49 8.44
CA TRP A 192 -7.20 10.43 8.70
C TRP A 192 -6.80 9.58 9.92
N ALA A 193 -5.52 9.26 10.06
CA ALA A 193 -5.04 8.46 11.19
C ALA A 193 -5.19 9.18 12.53
N GLU A 194 -4.97 10.50 12.59
CA GLU A 194 -5.23 11.30 13.80
C GLU A 194 -6.72 11.25 14.17
N ASP A 195 -7.62 11.44 13.19
CA ASP A 195 -9.07 11.37 13.41
C ASP A 195 -9.52 9.98 13.88
N ALA A 196 -8.96 8.91 13.30
CA ALA A 196 -9.25 7.54 13.69
C ALA A 196 -8.78 7.24 15.12
N ILE A 197 -7.57 7.68 15.49
CA ILE A 197 -7.05 7.53 16.86
C ILE A 197 -7.91 8.33 17.86
N ALA A 198 -8.32 9.55 17.50
CA ALA A 198 -9.22 10.36 18.33
C ALA A 198 -10.57 9.64 18.53
N ALA A 199 -11.14 9.03 17.49
CA ALA A 199 -12.37 8.26 17.61
C ALA A 199 -12.24 7.06 18.58
N TYR A 200 -11.10 6.37 18.60
CA TYR A 200 -10.84 5.33 19.59
C TYR A 200 -10.79 5.88 21.02
N LEU A 201 -10.18 7.04 21.24
CA LEU A 201 -10.12 7.69 22.55
C LEU A 201 -11.51 8.09 23.02
N ASP A 202 -12.32 8.71 22.15
CA ASP A 202 -13.71 9.06 22.42
C ASP A 202 -14.57 7.80 22.70
N GLY A 203 -14.24 6.69 22.04
CA GLY A 203 -14.81 5.36 22.28
C GLY A 203 -14.35 4.67 23.57
N GLY A 204 -13.48 5.30 24.37
CA GLY A 204 -13.05 4.82 25.69
C GLY A 204 -11.73 4.05 25.72
N VAL A 205 -10.94 4.06 24.64
CA VAL A 205 -9.57 3.52 24.67
C VAL A 205 -8.69 4.37 25.59
N ASP A 206 -7.94 3.73 26.49
CA ASP A 206 -7.04 4.41 27.43
C ASP A 206 -5.90 5.17 26.72
N GLU A 207 -5.99 6.51 26.72
CA GLU A 207 -4.98 7.41 26.16
C GLU A 207 -3.58 7.19 26.75
N SER A 208 -3.51 6.87 28.04
CA SER A 208 -2.22 6.67 28.72
C SER A 208 -1.50 5.44 28.18
N ARG A 209 -2.23 4.38 27.79
CA ARG A 209 -1.68 3.19 27.13
C ARG A 209 -1.13 3.52 25.75
N LEU A 210 -1.91 4.23 24.93
CA LEU A 210 -1.46 4.63 23.58
C LEU A 210 -0.24 5.57 23.66
N SER A 211 -0.22 6.49 24.63
CA SER A 211 0.91 7.40 24.86
C SER A 211 2.17 6.66 25.29
N ARG A 212 2.06 5.66 26.17
CA ARG A 212 3.19 4.79 26.54
C ARG A 212 3.73 4.03 25.34
N TRP A 213 2.83 3.50 24.50
CA TRP A 213 3.21 2.79 23.28
C TRP A 213 3.91 3.69 22.26
N ARG A 214 3.34 4.88 22.00
CA ARG A 214 3.94 5.91 21.14
C ARG A 214 5.35 6.27 21.61
N TRP A 215 5.51 6.55 22.90
CA TRP A 215 6.81 6.89 23.48
C TRP A 215 7.81 5.74 23.33
N HIS A 216 7.40 4.50 23.64
CA HIS A 216 8.23 3.31 23.48
C HIS A 216 8.77 3.17 22.05
N LEU A 217 7.89 3.22 21.04
CA LEU A 217 8.30 3.13 19.64
C LEU A 217 9.17 4.32 19.20
N GLN A 218 8.87 5.54 19.67
CA GLN A 218 9.70 6.72 19.38
C GLN A 218 11.12 6.56 19.92
N GLN A 219 11.27 6.02 21.15
CA GLN A 219 12.58 5.74 21.72
C GLN A 219 13.34 4.67 20.93
N LEU A 220 12.64 3.64 20.46
CA LEU A 220 13.25 2.62 19.60
C LEU A 220 13.71 3.22 18.27
N LEU A 221 12.90 4.05 17.63
CA LEU A 221 13.26 4.74 16.39
C LEU A 221 14.44 5.69 16.58
N ASN A 222 14.48 6.44 17.69
CA ASN A 222 15.59 7.32 18.04
C ASN A 222 16.89 6.52 18.27
N SER A 223 16.80 5.32 18.85
CA SER A 223 17.97 4.47 19.09
C SER A 223 18.67 4.00 17.81
N ILE A 224 17.95 3.97 16.68
CA ILE A 224 18.48 3.59 15.37
C ILE A 224 18.88 4.80 14.51
N GLY A 225 18.90 6.00 15.10
CA GLY A 225 19.27 7.26 14.42
C GLY A 225 18.15 7.82 13.54
N GLY A 226 16.90 7.54 13.91
CA GLY A 226 15.72 7.92 13.13
C GLY A 226 15.60 7.16 11.81
N VAL A 227 14.68 7.61 10.96
CA VAL A 227 14.41 6.97 9.66
C VAL A 227 15.62 7.07 8.72
N SER A 228 16.37 8.17 8.79
CA SER A 228 17.57 8.40 7.96
C SER A 228 18.83 7.67 8.48
N GLY A 229 18.79 7.21 9.74
CA GLY A 229 19.93 6.63 10.45
C GLY A 229 21.05 7.64 10.80
N ALA A 230 20.84 8.93 10.53
CA ALA A 230 21.84 9.97 10.69
C ALA A 230 21.63 10.86 11.93
N ASP A 231 20.52 10.69 12.63
CA ASP A 231 20.21 11.49 13.82
C ASP A 231 21.01 10.99 15.03
N LEU A 232 21.10 11.82 16.07
CA LEU A 232 21.77 11.44 17.31
C LEU A 232 21.05 10.23 17.93
N ARG A 233 21.79 9.15 18.13
CA ARG A 233 21.26 7.90 18.70
C ARG A 233 21.07 8.01 20.20
N THR A 234 19.94 7.48 20.69
CA THR A 234 19.64 7.33 22.11
C THR A 234 19.72 5.87 22.55
N GLU A 235 19.59 5.62 23.85
CA GLU A 235 19.42 4.26 24.35
C GLU A 235 18.10 3.65 23.86
N ALA A 236 18.14 2.37 23.48
CA ALA A 236 16.94 1.62 23.07
C ALA A 236 16.05 1.32 24.28
N PRO A 237 14.72 1.33 24.13
CA PRO A 237 13.82 0.97 25.23
C PRO A 237 13.94 -0.51 25.56
N ALA A 238 13.71 -0.86 26.82
CA ALA A 238 13.66 -2.23 27.30
C ALA A 238 12.53 -2.40 28.34
N PRO A 239 11.80 -3.54 28.35
CA PRO A 239 11.91 -4.66 27.42
C PRO A 239 11.23 -4.37 26.07
N LEU A 240 11.66 -5.08 25.01
CA LEU A 240 10.95 -5.12 23.72
C LEU A 240 9.93 -6.25 23.73
N ARG A 241 8.71 -5.99 23.26
CA ARG A 241 7.61 -6.96 23.20
C ARG A 241 7.94 -8.13 22.27
N HIS A 242 8.57 -7.88 21.12
CA HIS A 242 8.88 -8.95 20.15
C HIS A 242 9.92 -9.95 20.67
N HIS A 243 10.75 -9.58 21.66
CA HIS A 243 11.65 -10.53 22.33
C HIS A 243 10.88 -11.56 23.19
N GLN A 244 9.71 -11.18 23.70
CA GLN A 244 8.89 -12.07 24.53
C GLN A 244 7.97 -12.93 23.66
N GLN A 245 7.34 -12.29 22.66
CA GLN A 245 6.45 -12.96 21.73
C GLN A 245 6.66 -12.36 20.33
N PRO A 246 7.46 -13.03 19.47
CA PRO A 246 7.61 -12.63 18.09
C PRO A 246 6.26 -12.57 17.37
N TYR A 247 6.08 -11.56 16.53
CA TYR A 247 4.84 -11.38 15.79
C TYR A 247 4.59 -12.54 14.81
N VAL A 248 3.36 -13.04 14.80
CA VAL A 248 2.84 -13.98 13.82
C VAL A 248 1.52 -13.41 13.30
N ARG A 249 1.38 -13.29 11.98
CA ARG A 249 0.15 -12.75 11.39
C ARG A 249 -1.07 -13.61 11.76
N GLY A 250 -2.23 -12.98 11.91
CA GLY A 250 -3.48 -13.68 12.12
C GLY A 250 -3.84 -14.61 10.94
N GLN A 251 -4.63 -15.64 11.23
CA GLN A 251 -5.21 -16.55 10.23
C GLN A 251 -6.75 -16.50 10.21
N ALA A 252 -7.37 -15.86 11.20
CA ALA A 252 -8.82 -15.75 11.30
C ALA A 252 -9.23 -14.28 11.11
N PRO A 253 -10.20 -13.98 10.23
CA PRO A 253 -10.67 -12.62 10.03
C PRO A 253 -11.42 -12.12 11.26
N LYS A 254 -11.15 -10.90 11.68
CA LYS A 254 -12.00 -10.13 12.58
C LYS A 254 -12.90 -9.22 11.77
N ARG A 255 -14.13 -9.04 12.24
CA ARG A 255 -15.14 -8.22 11.59
C ARG A 255 -15.75 -7.24 12.56
N ASP A 256 -16.08 -6.08 12.03
CA ASP A 256 -16.76 -5.00 12.73
C ASP A 256 -18.03 -5.51 13.42
N SER A 257 -18.18 -5.18 14.70
CA SER A 257 -19.31 -5.63 15.52
C SER A 257 -20.65 -5.03 15.08
N ARG A 258 -20.64 -3.99 14.24
CA ARG A 258 -21.85 -3.43 13.62
C ARG A 258 -22.46 -4.38 12.59
N PHE A 259 -21.69 -5.32 12.02
CA PHE A 259 -22.22 -6.32 11.09
C PHE A 259 -22.68 -7.58 11.83
N THR A 260 -23.84 -8.10 11.44
CA THR A 260 -24.10 -9.54 11.54
C THR A 260 -23.29 -10.27 10.47
N THR A 261 -22.81 -11.47 10.75
CA THR A 261 -21.94 -12.21 9.82
C THR A 261 -22.46 -13.62 9.54
N PHE A 262 -22.07 -14.17 8.39
CA PHE A 262 -22.33 -15.55 8.01
C PHE A 262 -21.15 -16.14 7.23
N HIS A 263 -20.99 -17.46 7.31
CA HIS A 263 -19.87 -18.20 6.69
C HIS A 263 -20.29 -19.53 6.06
N HIS A 264 -21.58 -19.87 6.13
CA HIS A 264 -22.12 -21.17 5.70
C HIS A 264 -22.73 -21.14 4.29
N THR A 265 -22.55 -20.07 3.53
CA THR A 265 -23.07 -19.95 2.16
C THR A 265 -22.42 -18.79 1.42
N GLY A 266 -22.37 -18.89 0.09
CA GLY A 266 -22.10 -17.80 -0.85
C GLY A 266 -23.36 -17.05 -1.27
N ASP A 267 -24.56 -17.56 -0.99
CA ASP A 267 -25.80 -16.88 -1.41
C ASP A 267 -26.28 -15.88 -0.35
N TYR A 268 -26.39 -14.61 -0.74
CA TYR A 268 -26.86 -13.55 0.13
C TYR A 268 -28.31 -13.73 0.57
N ASP A 269 -29.18 -14.31 -0.27
CA ASP A 269 -30.58 -14.53 0.10
C ASP A 269 -30.71 -15.61 1.19
N VAL A 270 -29.83 -16.61 1.17
CA VAL A 270 -29.70 -17.62 2.23
C VAL A 270 -29.12 -16.99 3.50
N GLY A 271 -28.07 -16.19 3.38
CA GLY A 271 -27.46 -15.45 4.50
C GLY A 271 -28.42 -14.47 5.17
N ASP A 272 -29.36 -13.88 4.41
CA ASP A 272 -30.41 -13.00 4.91
C ASP A 272 -31.60 -13.77 5.51
N GLY A 273 -31.69 -15.09 5.27
CA GLY A 273 -32.79 -15.95 5.67
C GLY A 273 -34.08 -15.78 4.85
N GLN A 274 -34.11 -14.81 3.93
CA GLN A 274 -35.19 -14.59 2.97
C GLN A 274 -34.69 -13.78 1.77
N ALA A 275 -35.27 -14.04 0.60
CA ALA A 275 -34.98 -13.25 -0.59
C ALA A 275 -35.55 -11.83 -0.48
N ARG A 276 -34.76 -10.82 -0.84
CA ARG A 276 -35.21 -9.40 -0.86
C ARG A 276 -35.90 -9.02 -2.16
N PHE A 277 -35.54 -9.68 -3.25
CA PHE A 277 -36.12 -9.49 -4.57
C PHE A 277 -36.41 -10.85 -5.23
N PRO A 278 -37.29 -10.91 -6.24
CA PRO A 278 -37.48 -12.13 -7.02
C PRO A 278 -36.17 -12.60 -7.63
N LYS A 279 -35.94 -13.92 -7.63
CA LYS A 279 -34.83 -14.57 -8.32
C LYS A 279 -34.86 -14.16 -9.80
N GLU A 280 -33.70 -13.82 -10.37
CA GLU A 280 -33.54 -13.29 -11.74
C GLU A 280 -34.07 -11.86 -12.01
N SER A 281 -34.44 -11.10 -10.98
CA SER A 281 -34.78 -9.67 -11.16
C SER A 281 -33.53 -8.80 -11.32
N TYR A 282 -33.66 -7.69 -12.07
CA TYR A 282 -32.59 -6.69 -12.19
C TYR A 282 -32.26 -6.08 -10.82
N GLU A 283 -33.28 -5.83 -10.00
CA GLU A 283 -33.15 -5.26 -8.66
C GLU A 283 -32.36 -6.21 -7.74
N GLY A 284 -32.63 -7.52 -7.83
CA GLY A 284 -31.84 -8.55 -7.15
C GLY A 284 -30.39 -8.62 -7.64
N ALA A 285 -30.16 -8.62 -8.95
CA ALA A 285 -28.82 -8.62 -9.53
C ALA A 285 -28.02 -7.36 -9.16
N ARG A 286 -28.68 -6.20 -9.15
CA ARG A 286 -28.12 -4.91 -8.72
C ARG A 286 -27.71 -4.94 -7.25
N LEU A 287 -28.61 -5.39 -6.36
CA LEU A 287 -28.29 -5.47 -4.93
C LEU A 287 -27.16 -6.47 -4.66
N ARG A 288 -27.19 -7.64 -5.32
CA ARG A 288 -26.13 -8.65 -5.23
C ARG A 288 -24.78 -8.06 -5.61
N PHE A 289 -24.70 -7.38 -6.76
CA PHE A 289 -23.47 -6.74 -7.22
C PHE A 289 -22.93 -5.71 -6.23
N ILE A 290 -23.72 -4.70 -5.83
CA ILE A 290 -23.23 -3.66 -4.91
C ILE A 290 -22.84 -4.22 -3.53
N ARG A 291 -23.51 -5.29 -3.09
CA ARG A 291 -23.19 -5.97 -1.84
C ARG A 291 -21.92 -6.81 -1.94
N THR A 292 -21.70 -7.50 -3.07
CA THR A 292 -20.42 -8.17 -3.36
C THR A 292 -19.28 -7.16 -3.29
N GLN A 293 -19.42 -6.00 -3.93
CA GLN A 293 -18.40 -4.94 -3.86
C GLN A 293 -18.12 -4.51 -2.41
N ARG A 294 -19.16 -4.31 -1.58
CA ARG A 294 -18.98 -4.01 -0.13
C ARG A 294 -18.28 -5.13 0.62
N ASP A 295 -18.48 -6.38 0.22
CA ASP A 295 -17.93 -7.57 0.86
C ASP A 295 -16.51 -7.91 0.41
N GLU A 296 -15.95 -7.27 -0.64
CA GLU A 296 -14.53 -7.37 -1.09
C GLU A 296 -13.51 -6.89 -0.05
N VAL A 297 -13.99 -6.47 1.11
CA VAL A 297 -13.21 -6.38 2.34
C VAL A 297 -12.55 -7.72 2.70
N ASP A 298 -13.09 -8.85 2.26
CA ASP A 298 -12.45 -10.16 2.32
C ASP A 298 -11.24 -10.30 1.36
N ALA A 299 -11.27 -9.61 0.22
CA ALA A 299 -10.18 -9.52 -0.75
C ALA A 299 -9.06 -8.60 -0.24
N ILE A 300 -9.39 -7.51 0.48
CA ILE A 300 -8.39 -6.70 1.22
C ILE A 300 -7.60 -7.58 2.20
N GLU A 301 -8.30 -8.44 2.94
CA GLU A 301 -7.72 -9.37 3.91
C GLU A 301 -6.83 -10.43 3.23
N ALA A 302 -7.26 -10.95 2.09
CA ALA A 302 -6.50 -11.92 1.30
C ALA A 302 -5.22 -11.30 0.73
N PHE A 303 -5.34 -10.30 -0.15
CA PHE A 303 -4.19 -9.72 -0.84
C PHE A 303 -3.21 -9.02 0.10
N GLY A 304 -3.71 -8.42 1.19
CA GLY A 304 -2.87 -7.85 2.24
C GLY A 304 -1.99 -8.90 2.91
N THR A 305 -2.54 -10.07 3.25
CA THR A 305 -1.75 -11.15 3.85
C THR A 305 -0.80 -11.82 2.86
N PHE A 306 -1.19 -11.91 1.58
CA PHE A 306 -0.29 -12.41 0.54
C PHE A 306 0.94 -11.53 0.38
N LEU A 307 0.79 -10.20 0.48
CA LEU A 307 1.91 -9.27 0.47
C LEU A 307 2.91 -9.59 1.60
N TRP A 308 2.40 -9.94 2.78
CA TRP A 308 3.23 -10.39 3.90
C TRP A 308 3.87 -11.76 3.67
N ASP A 309 3.20 -12.66 2.96
CA ASP A 309 3.70 -14.02 2.79
C ASP A 309 4.78 -14.13 1.70
N ILE A 310 4.75 -13.26 0.70
CA ILE A 310 5.76 -13.23 -0.39
C ILE A 310 6.88 -12.22 -0.16
N ARG A 311 6.92 -11.56 1.00
CA ARG A 311 7.91 -10.52 1.31
C ARG A 311 9.28 -10.97 0.85
N PHE A 312 9.97 -10.07 0.15
CA PHE A 312 11.34 -10.24 -0.30
C PHE A 312 11.57 -11.26 -1.41
N LYS A 313 10.53 -11.91 -1.94
CA LYS A 313 10.66 -12.83 -3.08
C LYS A 313 10.79 -12.08 -4.40
N ASP A 314 9.88 -11.14 -4.67
CA ASP A 314 9.87 -10.33 -5.89
C ASP A 314 9.20 -8.98 -5.62
N PHE A 315 9.91 -7.89 -5.89
CA PHE A 315 9.38 -6.54 -5.64
C PHE A 315 8.17 -6.22 -6.54
N THR A 316 8.14 -6.74 -7.77
CA THR A 316 7.04 -6.46 -8.70
C THR A 316 5.74 -7.10 -8.22
N ALA A 317 5.79 -8.35 -7.75
CA ALA A 317 4.67 -9.04 -7.15
C ALA A 317 4.19 -8.34 -5.87
N GLU A 318 5.11 -7.85 -5.01
CA GLU A 318 4.74 -7.05 -3.84
C GLU A 318 4.01 -5.75 -4.25
N TYR A 319 4.52 -5.03 -5.26
CA TYR A 319 3.85 -3.83 -5.78
C TYR A 319 2.47 -4.13 -6.37
N TYR A 320 2.35 -5.25 -7.10
CA TYR A 320 1.06 -5.67 -7.66
C TYR A 320 0.05 -6.02 -6.57
N LEU A 321 0.44 -6.78 -5.55
CA LEU A 321 -0.44 -7.12 -4.42
C LEU A 321 -0.88 -5.86 -3.67
N ALA A 322 0.04 -4.92 -3.42
CA ALA A 322 -0.32 -3.66 -2.79
C ALA A 322 -1.33 -2.86 -3.64
N ARG A 323 -1.13 -2.81 -4.96
CA ARG A 323 -2.05 -2.11 -5.87
C ARG A 323 -3.43 -2.76 -5.90
N ILE A 324 -3.49 -4.09 -5.97
CA ILE A 324 -4.74 -4.86 -5.95
C ILE A 324 -5.44 -4.64 -4.60
N THR A 325 -4.74 -4.75 -3.48
CA THR A 325 -5.30 -4.50 -2.13
C THR A 325 -5.97 -3.13 -2.02
N TRP A 326 -5.41 -2.08 -2.65
CA TRP A 326 -6.06 -0.77 -2.69
C TRP A 326 -7.25 -0.72 -3.65
N ASP A 327 -7.22 -1.45 -4.78
CA ASP A 327 -8.40 -1.59 -5.64
C ASP A 327 -9.56 -2.23 -4.88
N GLU A 328 -9.34 -3.32 -4.15
CA GLU A 328 -10.35 -3.96 -3.31
C GLU A 328 -10.87 -3.04 -2.20
N ALA A 329 -9.99 -2.24 -1.60
CA ALA A 329 -10.40 -1.23 -0.62
C ALA A 329 -11.32 -0.17 -1.24
N ARG A 330 -11.03 0.24 -2.48
CA ARG A 330 -11.89 1.17 -3.21
C ARG A 330 -13.20 0.51 -3.64
N HIS A 331 -13.19 -0.73 -4.11
CA HIS A 331 -14.42 -1.44 -4.46
C HIS A 331 -15.32 -1.65 -3.23
N THR A 332 -14.73 -2.00 -2.09
CA THR A 332 -15.37 -2.03 -0.78
C THR A 332 -16.07 -0.72 -0.43
N GLU A 333 -15.34 0.40 -0.55
CA GLU A 333 -15.89 1.73 -0.31
C GLU A 333 -17.01 2.08 -1.31
N LEU A 334 -16.82 1.75 -2.59
CA LEU A 334 -17.79 1.98 -3.64
C LEU A 334 -19.09 1.21 -3.38
N GLY A 335 -19.02 -0.08 -3.01
CA GLY A 335 -20.18 -0.90 -2.66
C GLY A 335 -20.90 -0.35 -1.43
N HIS A 336 -20.14 0.04 -0.40
CA HIS A 336 -20.68 0.65 0.81
C HIS A 336 -21.44 1.96 0.52
N LYS A 337 -20.86 2.85 -0.30
CA LYS A 337 -21.53 4.09 -0.72
C LYS A 337 -22.72 3.83 -1.64
N ALA A 338 -22.63 2.86 -2.55
CA ALA A 338 -23.74 2.50 -3.43
C ALA A 338 -24.94 1.91 -2.67
N LEU A 339 -24.70 1.21 -1.55
CA LEU A 339 -25.75 0.77 -0.63
C LEU A 339 -26.46 1.95 0.03
N LEU A 340 -25.71 2.93 0.55
CA LEU A 340 -26.26 4.16 1.12
C LEU A 340 -27.10 4.94 0.08
N ASP A 341 -26.58 5.10 -1.12
CA ASP A 341 -27.27 5.79 -2.22
C ASP A 341 -28.54 5.03 -2.66
N ALA A 342 -28.56 3.70 -2.50
CA ALA A 342 -29.73 2.87 -2.74
C ALA A 342 -30.75 2.90 -1.59
N GLY A 343 -30.46 3.60 -0.50
CA GLY A 343 -31.33 3.75 0.67
C GLY A 343 -31.20 2.63 1.71
N TYR A 344 -30.18 1.78 1.61
CA TYR A 344 -29.86 0.80 2.64
C TYR A 344 -28.96 1.41 3.72
N ASP A 345 -29.09 0.93 4.95
CA ASP A 345 -28.01 1.02 5.93
C ASP A 345 -27.03 -0.13 5.64
N PRO A 346 -25.77 0.12 5.25
CA PRO A 346 -24.82 -0.95 4.95
C PRO A 346 -24.64 -1.97 6.07
N TYR A 347 -24.83 -1.56 7.34
CA TYR A 347 -24.72 -2.43 8.51
C TYR A 347 -25.97 -3.28 8.75
N GLU A 348 -27.11 -2.98 8.12
CA GLU A 348 -28.31 -3.84 8.17
C GLU A 348 -28.15 -5.11 7.33
N LEU A 349 -27.22 -5.11 6.39
CA LEU A 349 -26.95 -6.24 5.51
C LEU A 349 -25.83 -7.11 6.10
N PRO A 350 -26.11 -8.40 6.39
CA PRO A 350 -25.08 -9.32 6.87
C PRO A 350 -23.86 -9.34 5.96
N ASN A 351 -22.68 -9.49 6.55
CA ASN A 351 -21.44 -9.53 5.81
C ASN A 351 -20.87 -10.95 5.75
N ARG A 352 -20.45 -11.38 4.56
CA ARG A 352 -19.90 -12.72 4.33
C ARG A 352 -18.48 -12.83 4.88
N LEU A 353 -18.17 -13.96 5.51
CA LEU A 353 -16.82 -14.31 5.99
C LEU A 353 -16.26 -15.61 5.38
N THR A 354 -17.02 -16.28 4.51
CA THR A 354 -16.66 -17.60 3.94
C THR A 354 -15.25 -17.60 3.33
N GLY A 355 -14.98 -16.70 2.37
CA GLY A 355 -13.69 -16.60 1.67
C GLY A 355 -12.52 -16.39 2.61
N SER A 356 -12.54 -15.32 3.42
CA SER A 356 -11.47 -15.03 4.39
C SER A 356 -11.24 -16.13 5.43
N THR A 357 -12.31 -16.79 5.89
CA THR A 357 -12.19 -17.88 6.87
C THR A 357 -11.46 -19.08 6.28
N CYS A 358 -11.67 -19.37 5.00
CA CYS A 358 -10.97 -20.44 4.30
C CYS A 358 -9.56 -20.03 3.86
N ARG A 359 -9.38 -18.85 3.28
CA ARG A 359 -8.08 -18.36 2.78
C ARG A 359 -7.08 -18.08 3.89
N GLY A 360 -7.52 -17.52 5.02
CA GLY A 360 -6.63 -17.07 6.11
C GLY A 360 -5.62 -18.12 6.63
N PRO A 361 -6.02 -19.40 6.85
CA PRO A 361 -5.10 -20.48 7.24
C PRO A 361 -4.44 -21.21 6.06
N MET A 362 -4.87 -21.00 4.82
CA MET A 362 -4.32 -21.70 3.65
C MET A 362 -2.89 -21.24 3.33
N GLU A 363 -2.14 -22.12 2.67
CA GLU A 363 -0.82 -21.77 2.14
C GLU A 363 -1.00 -20.74 1.00
N PRO A 364 -0.12 -19.72 0.90
CA PRO A 364 -0.35 -18.54 0.07
C PRO A 364 -0.63 -18.83 -1.40
N ALA A 365 0.03 -19.85 -1.99
CA ALA A 365 -0.17 -20.16 -3.40
C ALA A 365 -1.59 -20.67 -3.67
N TYR A 366 -2.14 -21.51 -2.79
CA TYR A 366 -3.52 -22.01 -2.92
C TYR A 366 -4.54 -20.91 -2.60
N ALA A 367 -4.29 -20.08 -1.59
CA ALA A 367 -5.18 -18.97 -1.25
C ALA A 367 -5.26 -17.92 -2.37
N MET A 368 -4.12 -17.60 -3.00
CA MET A 368 -4.06 -16.71 -4.17
C MET A 368 -4.71 -17.35 -5.41
N ALA A 369 -4.48 -18.64 -5.63
CA ALA A 369 -5.11 -19.36 -6.73
C ALA A 369 -6.63 -19.37 -6.59
N GLU A 370 -7.16 -19.44 -5.36
CA GLU A 370 -8.59 -19.46 -5.10
C GLU A 370 -9.27 -18.17 -5.57
N ILE A 371 -8.88 -17.03 -5.00
CA ILE A 371 -9.46 -15.72 -5.35
C ILE A 371 -9.19 -15.32 -6.80
N ASN A 372 -8.01 -15.66 -7.35
CA ASN A 372 -7.63 -15.24 -8.70
C ASN A 372 -8.25 -16.11 -9.80
N LEU A 373 -8.35 -17.43 -9.59
CA LEU A 373 -8.86 -18.35 -10.61
C LEU A 373 -10.38 -18.51 -10.53
N PHE A 374 -10.95 -18.54 -9.33
CA PHE A 374 -12.38 -18.77 -9.13
C PHE A 374 -13.16 -17.45 -8.98
N GLY A 375 -12.63 -16.46 -8.25
CA GLY A 375 -13.27 -15.15 -8.13
C GLY A 375 -13.19 -14.28 -9.39
N GLU A 376 -11.99 -13.75 -9.68
CA GLU A 376 -11.83 -12.66 -10.67
C GLU A 376 -12.27 -13.02 -12.10
N VAL A 377 -12.13 -14.29 -12.52
CA VAL A 377 -12.45 -14.72 -13.90
C VAL A 377 -13.96 -14.91 -14.12
N GLY A 378 -14.71 -15.34 -13.10
CA GLY A 378 -16.16 -15.52 -13.16
C GLY A 378 -16.90 -14.18 -13.21
N VAL A 379 -16.48 -13.25 -12.36
CA VAL A 379 -17.04 -11.89 -12.20
C VAL A 379 -17.12 -11.11 -13.51
N LEU A 380 -16.09 -11.20 -14.38
CA LEU A 380 -16.04 -10.42 -15.63
C LEU A 380 -17.17 -10.72 -16.61
N LYS A 381 -17.70 -11.95 -16.65
CA LYS A 381 -18.84 -12.29 -17.53
C LYS A 381 -20.14 -11.70 -16.99
N THR A 382 -20.37 -11.84 -15.70
CA THR A 382 -21.59 -11.39 -15.00
C THR A 382 -21.70 -9.87 -15.01
N ILE A 383 -20.60 -9.16 -14.79
CA ILE A 383 -20.57 -7.69 -14.79
C ILE A 383 -20.98 -7.10 -16.15
N ASN A 384 -20.52 -7.68 -17.28
CA ASN A 384 -20.87 -7.15 -18.60
C ASN A 384 -22.38 -7.20 -18.86
N HIS A 385 -23.02 -8.31 -18.50
CA HIS A 385 -24.47 -8.45 -18.63
C HIS A 385 -25.21 -7.43 -17.76
N LEU A 386 -24.77 -7.24 -16.50
CA LEU A 386 -25.35 -6.26 -15.59
C LEU A 386 -25.23 -4.83 -16.14
N ILE A 387 -24.08 -4.46 -16.72
CA ILE A 387 -23.86 -3.15 -17.34
C ILE A 387 -24.81 -2.92 -18.51
N GLU A 388 -25.01 -3.91 -19.38
CA GLU A 388 -25.95 -3.81 -20.49
C GLU A 388 -27.39 -3.60 -20.00
N GLN A 389 -27.82 -4.39 -19.02
CA GLN A 389 -29.14 -4.22 -18.39
C GLN A 389 -29.28 -2.83 -17.74
N ALA A 390 -28.27 -2.38 -16.98
CA ALA A 390 -28.26 -1.08 -16.32
C ALA A 390 -28.35 0.08 -17.32
N ARG A 391 -27.63 0.01 -18.46
CA ARG A 391 -27.74 0.99 -19.56
C ARG A 391 -29.14 1.02 -20.15
N SER A 392 -29.74 -0.14 -20.40
CA SER A 392 -31.11 -0.23 -20.93
C SER A 392 -32.14 0.41 -20.00
N ARG A 393 -31.89 0.34 -18.68
CA ARG A 393 -32.74 0.89 -17.62
C ARG A 393 -32.37 2.31 -17.19
N LYS A 394 -31.33 2.90 -17.80
CA LYS A 394 -30.79 4.24 -17.47
C LYS A 394 -30.32 4.36 -16.01
N ASP A 395 -29.84 3.27 -15.42
CA ASP A 395 -29.22 3.27 -14.10
C ASP A 395 -27.77 3.71 -14.21
N ALA A 396 -27.56 5.03 -14.22
CA ALA A 396 -26.22 5.62 -14.39
C ALA A 396 -25.25 5.25 -13.26
N SER A 397 -25.77 5.00 -12.04
CA SER A 397 -24.96 4.66 -10.86
C SER A 397 -24.29 3.30 -11.04
N VAL A 398 -25.08 2.26 -11.36
CA VAL A 398 -24.54 0.90 -11.56
C VAL A 398 -23.62 0.84 -12.77
N VAL A 399 -23.96 1.54 -13.86
CA VAL A 399 -23.08 1.60 -15.04
C VAL A 399 -21.72 2.17 -14.67
N HIS A 400 -21.69 3.31 -13.96
CA HIS A 400 -20.45 3.95 -13.57
C HIS A 400 -19.62 3.06 -12.65
N LEU A 401 -20.25 2.53 -11.59
CA LEU A 401 -19.61 1.66 -10.63
C LEU A 401 -18.99 0.42 -11.30
N ALA A 402 -19.81 -0.31 -12.04
CA ALA A 402 -19.41 -1.57 -12.65
C ALA A 402 -18.38 -1.40 -13.78
N ASP A 403 -18.41 -0.27 -14.52
CA ASP A 403 -17.41 0.01 -15.56
C ASP A 403 -16.00 0.19 -14.96
N PHE A 404 -15.88 0.81 -13.77
CA PHE A 404 -14.59 0.95 -13.06
C PHE A 404 -14.10 -0.37 -12.50
N VAL A 405 -14.95 -1.06 -11.72
CA VAL A 405 -14.62 -2.39 -11.14
C VAL A 405 -14.13 -3.34 -12.23
N ARG A 406 -14.89 -3.48 -13.33
CA ARG A 406 -14.49 -4.33 -14.47
C ARG A 406 -13.13 -3.96 -15.06
N ALA A 407 -12.79 -2.67 -15.07
CA ALA A 407 -11.51 -2.23 -15.60
C ALA A 407 -10.34 -2.71 -14.72
N ASP A 408 -10.54 -2.72 -13.40
CA ASP A 408 -9.54 -3.14 -12.42
C ASP A 408 -9.39 -4.66 -12.40
N GLU A 409 -10.51 -5.41 -12.39
CA GLU A 409 -10.53 -6.90 -12.44
C GLU A 409 -9.72 -7.45 -13.62
N ARG A 410 -9.82 -6.81 -14.79
CA ARG A 410 -9.01 -7.20 -15.97
C ARG A 410 -7.51 -7.08 -15.73
N THR A 411 -7.09 -6.15 -14.89
CA THR A 411 -5.68 -5.98 -14.54
C THR A 411 -5.25 -6.94 -13.44
N HIS A 412 -6.15 -7.31 -12.53
CA HIS A 412 -5.89 -8.26 -11.44
C HIS A 412 -5.54 -9.63 -12.00
N VAL A 413 -6.33 -10.18 -12.93
CA VAL A 413 -6.06 -11.49 -13.56
C VAL A 413 -4.65 -11.56 -14.16
N ARG A 414 -4.23 -10.49 -14.87
CA ARG A 414 -2.89 -10.43 -15.48
C ARG A 414 -1.78 -10.33 -14.43
N LYS A 415 -1.98 -9.55 -13.37
CA LYS A 415 -1.02 -9.43 -12.26
C LYS A 415 -0.95 -10.73 -11.46
N GLY A 416 -2.09 -11.39 -11.25
CA GLY A 416 -2.23 -12.65 -10.52
C GLY A 416 -1.40 -13.78 -11.11
N GLN A 417 -1.34 -13.89 -12.45
CA GLN A 417 -0.45 -14.85 -13.13
C GLN A 417 1.02 -14.68 -12.75
N HIS A 418 1.52 -13.44 -12.66
CA HIS A 418 2.88 -13.16 -12.22
C HIS A 418 3.07 -13.50 -10.73
N ILE A 419 2.12 -13.11 -9.88
CA ILE A 419 2.16 -13.36 -8.43
C ILE A 419 2.16 -14.86 -8.13
N ILE A 420 1.30 -15.66 -8.78
CA ILE A 420 1.25 -17.11 -8.62
C ILE A 420 2.59 -17.75 -9.00
N GLY A 421 3.21 -17.30 -10.10
CA GLY A 421 4.55 -17.77 -10.51
C GLY A 421 5.67 -17.42 -9.53
N VAL A 422 5.49 -16.40 -8.68
CA VAL A 422 6.41 -16.07 -7.58
C VAL A 422 6.13 -16.93 -6.34
N MET A 423 4.87 -17.33 -6.14
CA MET A 423 4.47 -18.14 -4.98
C MET A 423 4.83 -19.61 -5.12
N THR A 424 4.75 -20.18 -6.33
CA THR A 424 4.91 -21.62 -6.55
C THR A 424 5.42 -21.98 -7.95
N ASP A 425 6.12 -23.12 -8.04
CA ASP A 425 6.54 -23.76 -9.30
C ASP A 425 5.53 -24.83 -9.79
N LEU A 426 4.40 -25.00 -9.09
CA LEU A 426 3.37 -25.97 -9.48
C LEU A 426 2.79 -25.64 -10.87
N LYS A 427 2.47 -26.69 -11.63
CA LYS A 427 1.68 -26.52 -12.86
C LYS A 427 0.28 -26.05 -12.50
N MET A 428 -0.29 -25.16 -13.30
CA MET A 428 -1.62 -24.58 -13.06
C MET A 428 -2.71 -25.63 -12.83
N GLN A 429 -2.68 -26.76 -13.54
CA GLN A 429 -3.65 -27.84 -13.35
C GLN A 429 -3.57 -28.49 -11.96
N ASP A 430 -2.35 -28.73 -11.47
CA ASP A 430 -2.12 -29.35 -10.16
C ASP A 430 -2.47 -28.35 -9.04
N LEU A 431 -2.12 -27.08 -9.23
CA LEU A 431 -2.47 -25.97 -8.33
C LEU A 431 -3.99 -25.82 -8.22
N GLU A 432 -4.71 -25.78 -9.34
CA GLU A 432 -6.16 -25.66 -9.38
C GLU A 432 -6.84 -26.84 -8.69
N LEU A 433 -6.44 -28.08 -9.01
CA LEU A 433 -6.99 -29.28 -8.38
C LEU A 433 -6.81 -29.26 -6.87
N ARG A 434 -5.59 -28.98 -6.40
CA ARG A 434 -5.30 -28.97 -4.96
C ARG A 434 -6.01 -27.83 -4.23
N THR A 435 -6.12 -26.67 -4.86
CA THR A 435 -6.87 -25.53 -4.31
C THR A 435 -8.34 -25.88 -4.12
N ARG A 436 -8.95 -26.53 -5.13
CA ARG A 436 -10.36 -26.98 -5.05
C ARG A 436 -10.57 -27.98 -3.91
N GLU A 437 -9.67 -28.93 -3.73
CA GLU A 437 -9.74 -29.89 -2.63
C GLU A 437 -9.72 -29.18 -1.27
N LEU A 438 -8.71 -28.35 -1.02
CA LEU A 438 -8.53 -27.65 0.25
C LEU A 438 -9.71 -26.72 0.56
N PHE A 439 -10.19 -26.00 -0.45
CA PHE A 439 -11.30 -25.07 -0.27
C PHE A 439 -12.62 -25.81 -0.04
N THR A 440 -12.88 -26.91 -0.76
CA THR A 440 -14.06 -27.76 -0.54
C THR A 440 -14.06 -28.34 0.87
N GLU A 441 -12.92 -28.84 1.35
CA GLU A 441 -12.77 -29.32 2.73
C GLU A 441 -13.11 -28.22 3.75
N CYS A 442 -12.66 -26.98 3.50
CA CYS A 442 -13.03 -25.84 4.33
C CYS A 442 -14.55 -25.58 4.32
N LEU A 443 -15.17 -25.53 3.13
CA LEU A 443 -16.61 -25.29 2.98
C LEU A 443 -17.46 -26.36 3.68
N VAL A 444 -17.04 -27.62 3.63
CA VAL A 444 -17.70 -28.72 4.36
C VAL A 444 -17.61 -28.49 5.88
N ASN A 445 -16.43 -28.06 6.37
CA ASN A 445 -16.25 -27.76 7.80
C ASN A 445 -17.07 -26.54 8.27
N LEU A 446 -17.27 -25.56 7.39
CA LEU A 446 -18.13 -24.40 7.64
C LEU A 446 -19.63 -24.72 7.52
N GLY A 447 -19.99 -25.94 7.10
CA GLY A 447 -21.38 -26.35 6.89
C GLY A 447 -22.02 -25.74 5.64
N ALA A 448 -21.21 -25.19 4.72
CA ALA A 448 -21.68 -24.64 3.44
C ALA A 448 -22.01 -25.73 2.41
N ILE A 449 -21.45 -26.93 2.60
CA ILE A 449 -21.65 -28.09 1.73
C ILE A 449 -22.00 -29.32 2.59
N SER A 450 -22.90 -30.17 2.09
CA SER A 450 -23.20 -31.46 2.74
C SER A 450 -21.98 -32.38 2.73
N LYS A 451 -21.74 -33.12 3.82
CA LYS A 451 -20.63 -34.08 3.94
C LYS A 451 -20.63 -35.19 2.89
N ASP A 452 -21.77 -35.41 2.21
CA ASP A 452 -21.95 -36.44 1.19
C ASP A 452 -21.60 -35.96 -0.24
N MET A 453 -21.27 -34.68 -0.42
CA MET A 453 -20.77 -34.16 -1.72
C MET A 453 -19.31 -34.59 -1.90
N ASP A 454 -19.06 -35.37 -2.96
CA ASP A 454 -17.72 -35.84 -3.28
C ASP A 454 -16.86 -34.65 -3.75
N VAL A 455 -15.69 -34.45 -3.13
CA VAL A 455 -14.72 -33.39 -3.45
C VAL A 455 -14.32 -33.43 -4.93
N PHE A 456 -14.37 -34.61 -5.55
CA PHE A 456 -14.10 -34.80 -6.98
C PHE A 456 -15.28 -34.47 -7.92
N THR A 457 -16.47 -34.23 -7.37
CA THR A 457 -17.69 -33.88 -8.13
C THR A 457 -18.06 -32.41 -8.09
N VAL A 458 -17.50 -31.60 -7.18
CA VAL A 458 -17.75 -30.17 -7.12
C VAL A 458 -17.08 -29.50 -8.32
N SER A 459 -17.87 -29.03 -9.28
CA SER A 459 -17.34 -28.34 -10.46
C SER A 459 -16.78 -26.96 -10.08
N ARG A 460 -16.08 -26.34 -11.03
CA ARG A 460 -15.63 -24.96 -10.88
C ARG A 460 -16.81 -23.99 -10.68
N GLU A 461 -17.88 -24.19 -11.45
CA GLU A 461 -19.09 -23.36 -11.39
C GLU A 461 -19.80 -23.52 -10.03
N ASP A 462 -19.80 -24.73 -9.46
CA ASP A 462 -20.36 -24.98 -8.12
C ASP A 462 -19.56 -24.25 -7.03
N LEU A 463 -18.22 -24.19 -7.16
CA LEU A 463 -17.39 -23.45 -6.20
C LEU A 463 -17.62 -21.95 -6.30
N GLU A 464 -17.69 -21.38 -7.51
CA GLU A 464 -18.00 -19.96 -7.74
C GLU A 464 -19.33 -19.59 -7.05
N GLU A 465 -20.39 -20.40 -7.21
CA GLU A 465 -21.69 -20.19 -6.54
C GLU A 465 -21.60 -20.30 -5.00
N LEU A 466 -20.78 -21.22 -4.49
CA LEU A 466 -20.63 -21.48 -3.05
C LEU A 466 -19.76 -20.46 -2.32
N VAL A 467 -18.78 -19.88 -3.01
CA VAL A 467 -17.99 -18.74 -2.50
C VAL A 467 -18.82 -17.46 -2.61
N GLY A 468 -19.68 -17.39 -3.63
CA GLY A 468 -20.54 -16.27 -3.97
C GLY A 468 -19.80 -15.11 -4.64
N GLU A 469 -18.72 -15.43 -5.35
CA GLU A 469 -17.91 -14.53 -6.18
C GLU A 469 -18.34 -14.64 -7.65
#